data_AF-A0A392W4W8-F1
#
_entry.id   AF-A0A392W4W8-F1
#
_cell.length_a   1.000
_cell.length_b   1.000
_cell.length_c   1.000
_cell.angle_alpha   90.00
_cell.angle_beta   90.00
_cell.angle_gamma   90.00
#
_symmetry.space_group_name_H-M   'P 1'
#
loop_
_entity.id
_entity.type
_entity.pdbx_description
1 polymer ?
#
loop_
_entity_poly.entity_id
_entity_poly.type
_entity_poly.pdbx_seq_one_letter_code
_entity_poly.pdbx_strand_id
1 'polypeptide(L)' 'ELPVVCEFPGVFPEDVSDVPLEREVEFTIDLLPGTGPISMAPYRMSVSELKELKKQLEELLEKKFIRP' A
#
# COMPACT_ATOMS: atom_id res chain seq x y z
N GLU A 1 17.01 -12.33 -16.40
CA GLU A 1 17.50 -12.70 -15.06
C GLU A 1 18.78 -11.95 -14.71
N LEU A 2 18.73 -11.07 -13.71
CA LEU A 2 19.93 -10.52 -13.09
C LEU A 2 20.46 -11.57 -12.09
N PRO A 3 21.72 -12.04 -12.19
CA PRO A 3 22.25 -13.11 -11.34
C PRO A 3 22.03 -12.84 -9.84
N VAL A 4 22.21 -11.58 -9.45
CA VAL A 4 22.05 -11.10 -8.07
C VAL A 4 20.62 -11.31 -7.55
N VAL A 5 19.58 -11.16 -8.37
CA VAL A 5 18.19 -11.35 -7.91
C VAL A 5 17.92 -12.83 -7.63
N CYS A 6 18.47 -13.72 -8.47
CA CYS A 6 18.36 -15.16 -8.30
C CYS A 6 19.09 -15.67 -7.05
N GLU A 7 20.08 -14.95 -6.56
CA GLU A 7 20.82 -15.25 -5.32
C GLU A 7 20.02 -14.91 -4.05
N PHE A 8 19.03 -14.01 -4.13
CA PHE A 8 18.23 -13.55 -2.98
C PHE A 8 16.71 -13.69 -3.20
N PRO A 9 16.19 -14.90 -3.44
CA PRO A 9 14.77 -15.11 -3.72
C PRO A 9 13.85 -14.72 -2.55
N GLY A 10 14.35 -14.71 -1.31
CA GLY A 10 13.60 -14.27 -0.12
C GLY A 10 13.55 -12.75 0.07
N VAL A 11 14.43 -11.99 -0.60
CA VAL A 11 14.45 -10.51 -0.53
C VAL A 11 13.65 -9.90 -1.68
N PHE A 12 13.62 -10.59 -2.83
CA PHE A 12 12.90 -10.18 -4.02
C PHE A 12 11.84 -11.23 -4.42
N PRO A 13 10.83 -11.48 -3.59
CA PRO A 13 9.74 -12.37 -3.97
C PRO A 13 8.94 -11.73 -5.12
N GLU A 14 8.38 -12.58 -5.99
CA GLU A 14 7.57 -12.14 -7.14
C GLU A 14 6.29 -11.42 -6.72
N ASP A 15 5.78 -11.73 -5.53
CA ASP A 15 4.75 -10.96 -4.84
C ASP A 15 5.20 -10.63 -3.40
N VAL A 16 4.83 -9.44 -2.94
CA VAL A 16 5.10 -8.99 -1.57
C VAL A 16 4.14 -9.75 -0.65
N SER A 17 4.69 -10.57 0.25
CA SER A 17 3.89 -11.24 1.29
C SER A 17 3.11 -10.24 2.15
N ASP A 18 2.05 -10.71 2.82
CA ASP A 18 1.29 -9.94 3.83
C ASP A 18 2.24 -9.09 4.68
N VAL A 19 1.93 -7.79 4.83
CA VAL A 19 2.64 -6.94 5.78
C VAL A 19 2.34 -7.54 7.15
N PRO A 20 3.36 -7.95 7.92
CA PRO A 20 3.11 -8.56 9.20
C PRO A 20 2.31 -7.56 10.05
N LEU A 21 1.16 -8.02 10.57
CA LEU A 21 0.30 -7.22 11.43
C LEU A 21 1.10 -6.66 12.62
N GLU A 22 2.06 -7.45 13.11
CA GLU A 22 3.10 -7.06 14.05
C GLU A 22 4.31 -6.53 13.29
N ARG A 23 4.46 -5.21 13.27
CA ARG A 23 5.72 -4.58 12.85
C ARG A 23 6.65 -4.58 14.04
N GLU A 24 7.92 -4.95 13.85
CA GLU A 24 8.95 -4.80 14.90
C GLU A 24 9.11 -3.33 15.33
N VAL A 25 8.75 -2.39 14.44
CA VAL A 25 8.77 -0.96 14.69
C VAL A 25 7.38 -0.37 14.41
N GLU A 26 6.79 0.26 15.42
CA GLU A 26 5.58 1.05 15.26
C GLU A 26 5.92 2.38 14.57
N PHE A 27 5.30 2.63 13.41
CA PHE A 27 5.46 3.89 12.69
C PHE A 27 4.41 4.88 13.19
N THR A 28 4.84 5.88 13.95
CA THR A 28 3.98 6.99 14.41
C THR A 28 4.06 8.15 13.42
N ILE A 29 2.92 8.83 13.20
CA ILE A 29 2.86 10.08 12.41
C ILE A 29 2.75 11.24 13.40
N ASP A 30 3.85 11.94 13.62
CA ASP A 30 3.88 13.12 14.48
C ASP A 30 3.33 14.33 13.74
N LEU A 31 2.35 15.01 14.35
CA LEU A 31 1.75 16.23 13.80
C LEU A 31 2.29 17.45 14.51
N LEU A 32 2.47 18.55 13.76
CA LEU A 32 2.80 19.83 14.36
C LEU A 32 1.59 20.36 15.17
N PRO A 33 1.83 21.10 16.25
CA PRO A 33 0.75 21.74 17.01
C PRO A 33 -0.12 22.62 16.10
N GLY A 34 -1.44 22.40 16.14
CA GLY A 34 -2.40 23.12 15.31
C GLY A 34 -2.72 22.47 13.95
N THR A 35 -2.07 21.37 13.59
CA THR A 35 -2.47 20.57 12.41
C THR A 35 -3.80 19.87 12.67
N GLY A 36 -4.80 20.16 11.84
CA GLY A 36 -6.11 19.50 11.84
C GLY A 36 -6.27 18.49 10.70
N PRO A 37 -7.32 17.66 10.74
CA PRO A 37 -7.62 16.72 9.65
C PRO A 37 -7.99 17.47 8.36
N ILE A 38 -7.53 16.93 7.23
CA ILE A 38 -7.87 17.45 5.90
C ILE A 38 -8.91 16.53 5.28
N SER A 39 -10.00 17.12 4.77
CA SER A 39 -11.02 16.42 3.99
C SER A 39 -11.17 17.10 2.64
N MET A 40 -10.80 16.40 1.57
CA MET A 40 -10.89 16.89 0.20
C MET A 40 -11.70 15.91 -0.66
N ALA A 41 -12.46 16.45 -1.61
CA ALA A 41 -13.17 15.63 -2.57
C ALA A 41 -12.16 14.90 -3.48
N PRO A 42 -12.38 13.62 -3.82
CA PRO A 42 -11.56 12.91 -4.80
C PRO A 42 -11.58 13.62 -6.17
N TYR A 43 -10.51 13.48 -6.92
CA TYR A 43 -10.44 13.99 -8.30
C TYR A 43 -11.45 13.27 -9.20
N ARG A 44 -11.92 13.97 -10.24
CA ARG A 44 -12.75 13.36 -11.27
C ARG A 44 -11.91 12.40 -12.09
N MET A 45 -12.41 11.18 -12.25
CA MET A 45 -11.80 10.11 -13.02
C MET A 45 -12.78 9.61 -14.08
N SER A 46 -12.25 9.16 -15.21
CA SER A 46 -12.99 8.44 -16.23
C SER A 46 -13.43 7.05 -15.74
N VAL A 47 -14.35 6.42 -16.48
CA VAL A 47 -14.85 5.07 -16.14
C VAL A 47 -13.73 4.02 -16.18
N SER A 48 -12.77 4.15 -17.11
CA SER A 48 -11.62 3.26 -17.22
C SER A 48 -10.67 3.38 -16.01
N GLU A 49 -10.41 4.61 -15.56
CA GLU A 49 -9.56 4.86 -14.40
C GLU A 49 -10.23 4.35 -13.11
N LEU A 50 -11.53 4.58 -12.95
CA LEU A 50 -12.27 4.04 -11.80
C LEU A 50 -12.27 2.51 -11.75
N LYS A 51 -12.34 1.85 -12.92
CA LYS A 51 -12.28 0.38 -12.99
C LYS A 51 -10.91 -0.14 -12.54
N GLU A 52 -9.84 0.51 -12.97
CA GLU A 52 -8.48 0.13 -12.55
C GLU A 52 -8.23 0.43 -11.07
N LEU A 53 -8.66 1.60 -10.59
CA LEU A 53 -8.55 1.97 -9.17
C LEU A 53 -9.28 0.95 -8.28
N LYS A 54 -10.47 0.53 -8.69
CA LYS A 54 -11.23 -0.49 -7.95
C LYS A 54 -10.47 -1.82 -7.88
N LYS A 55 -9.91 -2.27 -9.00
CA LYS A 55 -9.11 -3.50 -9.06
C LYS A 55 -7.92 -3.43 -8.09
N GLN A 56 -7.19 -2.31 -8.08
CA GLN A 56 -6.06 -2.10 -7.17
C GLN A 56 -6.50 -2.10 -5.69
N LEU A 57 -7.63 -1.46 -5.38
CA LEU A 57 -8.15 -1.47 -4.01
C LEU A 57 -8.56 -2.86 -3.54
N GLU A 58 -9.15 -3.68 -4.41
CA GLU A 58 -9.50 -5.07 -4.10
C GLU A 58 -8.25 -5.91 -3.80
N GLU A 59 -7.21 -5.80 -4.63
CA GLU A 59 -5.91 -6.47 -4.39
C GLU A 59 -5.27 -6.04 -3.06
N LEU A 60 -5.31 -4.75 -2.72
CA LEU A 60 -4.75 -4.23 -1.47
C LEU A 60 -5.54 -4.65 -0.22
N LEU A 61 -6.86 -4.78 -0.34
CA LEU A 61 -7.72 -5.29 0.72
C LEU A 61 -7.49 -6.79 0.97
N GLU A 62 -7.35 -7.58 -0.11
CA GLU A 62 -7.06 -9.01 -0.03
C GLU A 62 -5.73 -9.28 0.68
N LYS A 63 -4.70 -8.46 0.37
CA LYS A 63 -3.39 -8.47 1.03
C LYS A 63 -3.36 -7.83 2.42
N LYS A 64 -4.50 -7.32 2.92
CA LYS A 64 -4.65 -6.63 4.21
C LYS A 64 -3.72 -5.42 4.40
N PHE A 65 -3.24 -4.83 3.31
CA PHE A 65 -2.40 -3.62 3.39
C PHE A 65 -3.23 -2.40 3.77
N ILE A 66 -4.53 -2.41 3.43
CA ILE A 66 -5.50 -1.40 3.80
C ILE A 66 -6.72 -2.04 4.46
N ARG A 67 -7.50 -1.25 5.20
CA ARG A 67 -8.75 -1.64 5.84
C ARG A 67 -9.77 -0.49 5.77
N PRO A 68 -11.08 -0.80 5.75
CA PRO A 68 -12.12 0.22 5.91
C PRO A 68 -11.98 1.02 7.21
#